data_AF-A0AA35VR29-F1
#
_entry.id   AF-A0AA35VR29-F1
#
_cell.length_a   1.000
_cell.length_b   1.000
_cell.length_c   1.000
_cell.angle_alpha   90.00
_cell.angle_beta   90.00
_cell.angle_gamma   90.00
#
_symmetry.space_group_name_H-M   'P 1'
#
loop_
_entity.id
_entity.type
_entity.pdbx_description
1 polymer ?
#
loop_
_entity_poly.entity_id
_entity_poly.type
_entity_poly.pdbx_seq_one_letter_code
_entity_poly.pdbx_strand_id
1 'polypeptide(L)'
;MCAAAVTRFVNGVFDVHYVTSLPGFKDIKTVLGHFGVPSYIVSLRHECVHGILPSLESLKCATDFGLQWLRNNYWEPQILLNQQIRESSEVCGEWVQFDSNKTWRADGESEKRRKSANETKALLSACSVT
;
A
#
# COMPACT_ATOMS: atom_id res chain seq x y z
N MET A 1 -18.10 -22.52 -5.99
CA MET A 1 -16.89 -21.93 -5.36
C MET A 1 -16.20 -20.89 -6.26
N CYS A 2 -16.01 -21.14 -7.57
CA CYS A 2 -15.32 -20.22 -8.49
C CYS A 2 -15.90 -18.79 -8.57
N ALA A 3 -17.23 -18.63 -8.60
CA ALA A 3 -17.87 -17.31 -8.68
C ALA A 3 -17.53 -16.38 -7.48
N ALA A 4 -17.48 -16.95 -6.27
CA ALA A 4 -17.10 -16.20 -5.07
C ALA A 4 -15.61 -15.83 -5.11
N ALA A 5 -14.74 -16.73 -5.57
CA ALA A 5 -13.32 -16.47 -5.71
C ALA A 5 -13.04 -15.33 -6.71
N VAL A 6 -13.66 -15.36 -7.89
CA VAL A 6 -13.53 -14.30 -8.92
C VAL A 6 -14.05 -12.96 -8.38
N THR A 7 -15.22 -12.95 -7.73
CA THR A 7 -15.77 -11.72 -7.12
C THR A 7 -14.84 -11.14 -6.05
N ARG A 8 -14.26 -11.99 -5.19
CA ARG A 8 -13.32 -11.54 -4.14
C ARG A 8 -11.99 -11.07 -4.72
N PHE A 9 -11.48 -11.71 -5.77
CA PHE A 9 -10.30 -11.24 -6.49
C PHE A 9 -10.51 -9.83 -7.06
N VAL A 10 -11.58 -9.63 -7.83
CA VAL A 10 -11.89 -8.35 -8.47
C VAL A 10 -12.06 -7.23 -7.42
N ASN A 11 -12.81 -7.49 -6.35
CA ASN A 11 -12.98 -6.51 -5.28
C ASN A 11 -11.65 -6.25 -4.55
N GLY A 12 -10.85 -7.28 -4.27
CA GLY A 12 -9.57 -7.11 -3.58
C GLY A 12 -8.57 -6.26 -4.36
N VAL A 13 -8.43 -6.51 -5.68
CA VAL A 13 -7.57 -5.67 -6.55
C VAL A 13 -8.11 -4.25 -6.61
N PHE A 14 -9.43 -4.08 -6.74
CA PHE A 14 -10.03 -2.75 -6.76
C PHE A 14 -9.81 -2.00 -5.44
N ASP A 15 -10.06 -2.61 -4.29
CA ASP A 15 -9.98 -1.95 -2.98
C ASP A 15 -8.56 -1.51 -2.62
N VAL A 16 -7.56 -2.36 -2.90
CA VAL A 16 -6.13 -2.02 -2.68
C VAL A 16 -5.76 -0.76 -3.46
N HIS A 17 -6.21 -0.68 -4.70
CA HIS A 17 -5.82 0.38 -5.60
C HIS A 17 -6.72 1.61 -5.57
N TYR A 18 -7.97 1.47 -5.13
CA TYR A 18 -8.91 2.57 -4.98
C TYR A 18 -8.43 3.55 -3.90
N VAL A 19 -7.87 3.04 -2.81
CA VAL A 19 -7.28 3.87 -1.74
C VAL A 19 -5.98 4.54 -2.18
N THR A 20 -5.21 3.93 -3.10
CA THR A 20 -3.95 4.48 -3.61
C THR A 20 -4.11 5.35 -4.87
N SER A 21 -5.26 5.28 -5.56
CA SER A 21 -5.49 5.98 -6.82
C SER A 21 -5.82 7.47 -6.62
N LEU A 22 -5.23 8.31 -7.46
CA LEU A 22 -5.37 9.77 -7.49
C LEU A 22 -6.85 10.24 -7.54
N PRO A 23 -7.15 11.48 -7.09
CA PRO A 23 -8.50 12.05 -7.18
C PRO A 23 -8.94 12.16 -8.65
N GLY A 24 -9.75 11.21 -9.11
CA GLY A 24 -10.23 11.16 -10.49
C GLY A 24 -10.73 9.80 -10.96
N PHE A 25 -10.24 8.71 -10.36
CA PHE A 25 -10.65 7.35 -10.75
C PHE A 25 -11.84 6.86 -9.91
N LYS A 26 -13.06 7.01 -10.45
CA LYS A 26 -14.30 6.59 -9.76
C LYS A 26 -14.88 5.27 -10.25
N ASP A 27 -14.47 4.77 -11.41
CA ASP A 27 -15.03 3.56 -12.00
C ASP A 27 -14.10 2.35 -11.84
N ILE A 28 -14.69 1.24 -11.41
CA ILE A 28 -14.03 -0.06 -11.20
C ILE A 28 -13.37 -0.58 -12.47
N LYS A 29 -14.00 -0.40 -13.63
CA LYS A 29 -13.45 -0.85 -14.91
C LYS A 29 -12.18 -0.08 -15.27
N THR A 30 -12.20 1.23 -15.09
CA THR A 30 -11.04 2.09 -15.36
C THR A 30 -9.88 1.76 -14.44
N VAL A 31 -10.13 1.68 -13.13
CA VAL A 31 -9.09 1.33 -12.14
C VAL A 31 -8.48 -0.03 -12.47
N LEU A 32 -9.30 -1.07 -12.62
CA LEU A 32 -8.80 -2.42 -12.87
C LEU A 32 -8.09 -2.54 -14.23
N GLY A 33 -8.53 -1.80 -15.24
CA GLY A 33 -7.84 -1.71 -16.54
C GLY A 33 -6.42 -1.16 -16.40
N HIS A 34 -6.19 -0.17 -15.53
CA HIS A 34 -4.84 0.34 -15.25
C HIS A 34 -3.92 -0.70 -14.60
N PHE A 35 -4.48 -1.65 -13.85
CA PHE A 35 -3.73 -2.76 -13.24
C PHE A 35 -3.67 -4.01 -14.12
N GLY A 36 -4.02 -3.87 -15.41
CA GLY A 36 -3.93 -4.96 -16.38
C GLY A 36 -4.98 -6.05 -16.20
N VAL A 37 -6.06 -5.78 -15.47
CA VAL A 37 -7.19 -6.71 -15.34
C VAL A 37 -8.17 -6.49 -16.51
N PRO A 38 -8.43 -7.51 -17.35
CA PRO A 38 -9.33 -7.39 -18.48
C PRO A 38 -10.77 -7.05 -18.07
N SER A 39 -11.43 -6.24 -18.91
CA SER A 39 -12.82 -5.82 -18.70
C SER A 39 -13.81 -6.98 -18.59
N TYR A 40 -13.58 -8.11 -19.28
CA TYR A 40 -14.45 -9.28 -19.21
C TYR A 40 -14.50 -9.89 -17.80
N ILE A 41 -13.39 -9.86 -17.04
CA ILE A 41 -13.34 -10.37 -15.67
C ILE A 41 -14.14 -9.45 -14.73
N VAL A 42 -14.11 -8.14 -14.98
CA VAL A 42 -14.93 -7.17 -14.26
C VAL A 42 -16.42 -7.38 -14.56
N SER A 43 -16.77 -7.71 -15.80
CA SER A 43 -18.15 -8.07 -16.20
C SER A 43 -18.62 -9.36 -15.50
N LEU A 44 -17.78 -10.39 -15.38
CA LEU A 44 -18.13 -11.61 -14.64
C LEU A 44 -18.49 -11.33 -13.18
N ARG A 45 -17.76 -10.41 -12.53
CA ARG A 45 -18.11 -9.94 -11.18
C ARG A 45 -19.45 -9.22 -11.16
N HIS A 46 -19.72 -8.37 -12.16
CA HIS A 46 -21.00 -7.68 -12.28
C HIS A 46 -22.17 -8.68 -12.41
N GLU A 47 -22.06 -9.67 -13.30
CA GLU A 47 -23.05 -10.73 -13.46
C GLU A 47 -23.32 -11.47 -12.13
N CYS A 48 -22.24 -11.89 -11.44
CA CYS A 48 -22.36 -12.61 -10.18
C CYS A 48 -23.11 -11.83 -9.09
N VAL A 49 -22.86 -10.52 -8.94
CA VAL A 49 -23.52 -9.70 -7.91
C VAL A 49 -24.98 -9.38 -8.24
N HIS A 50 -25.34 -9.41 -9.53
CA HIS A 50 -26.71 -9.26 -9.99
C HIS A 50 -27.48 -10.59 -10.01
N GLY A 51 -26.89 -11.67 -9.48
CA GLY A 51 -27.53 -12.97 -9.38
C GLY A 51 -27.52 -13.78 -10.68
N ILE A 52 -26.75 -13.35 -11.68
CA ILE A 52 -26.55 -14.08 -12.93
C ILE A 52 -25.30 -14.94 -12.75
N LEU A 53 -25.47 -16.26 -12.80
CA LEU A 53 -24.35 -17.19 -12.70
C LEU A 53 -23.68 -17.34 -14.08
N PRO A 54 -22.42 -16.91 -14.26
CA PRO A 54 -21.73 -17.10 -15.53
C PRO A 54 -21.38 -18.56 -15.78
N SER A 55 -20.99 -18.88 -17.01
CA SER A 55 -20.59 -20.24 -17.36
C SER A 55 -19.39 -20.72 -16.51
N LEU A 56 -19.34 -22.02 -16.22
CA LEU A 56 -18.25 -22.61 -15.46
C LEU A 56 -16.89 -22.40 -16.16
N GLU A 57 -16.86 -22.48 -17.48
CA GLU A 57 -15.65 -22.27 -18.28
C GLU A 57 -15.12 -20.84 -18.14
N SER A 58 -16.01 -19.84 -18.25
CA SER A 58 -15.66 -18.44 -18.04
C SER A 58 -15.12 -18.19 -16.63
N LEU A 59 -15.73 -18.81 -15.62
CA LEU A 59 -15.28 -18.70 -14.23
C LEU A 59 -13.93 -19.38 -13.99
N LYS A 60 -13.66 -20.51 -14.62
CA LYS A 60 -12.35 -21.19 -14.56
C LYS A 60 -11.26 -20.33 -15.19
N CYS A 61 -11.49 -19.85 -16.41
CA CYS A 61 -10.57 -18.96 -17.11
C CYS A 61 -10.25 -17.69 -16.29
N ALA A 62 -11.27 -17.07 -15.69
CA ALA A 62 -11.08 -15.92 -14.82
C ALA A 62 -10.32 -16.26 -13.52
N THR A 63 -10.49 -17.46 -12.98
CA THR A 63 -9.76 -17.93 -11.80
C THR A 63 -8.29 -18.15 -12.13
N ASP A 64 -7.99 -18.80 -13.26
CA ASP A 64 -6.62 -19.04 -13.72
C ASP A 64 -5.89 -17.72 -13.99
N PHE A 65 -6.57 -16.77 -14.64
CA PHE A 65 -6.06 -15.41 -14.79
C PHE A 65 -5.77 -14.77 -13.43
N GLY A 66 -6.72 -14.81 -12.48
CA GLY A 66 -6.57 -14.20 -11.17
C GLY A 66 -5.38 -14.76 -10.38
N LEU A 67 -5.16 -16.08 -10.44
CA LEU A 67 -4.01 -16.73 -9.82
C LEU A 67 -2.69 -16.29 -10.45
N GLN A 68 -2.63 -16.23 -11.79
CA GLN A 68 -1.44 -15.75 -12.49
C GLN A 68 -1.15 -14.28 -12.18
N TRP A 69 -2.19 -13.44 -12.13
CA TRP A 69 -2.05 -12.04 -11.77
C TRP A 69 -1.51 -11.88 -10.34
N LEU A 70 -2.07 -12.62 -9.36
CA LEU A 70 -1.61 -12.58 -7.97
C LEU A 70 -0.15 -13.04 -7.83
N ARG A 71 0.24 -14.08 -8.56
CA ARG A 71 1.62 -14.54 -8.56
C ARG A 71 2.58 -13.43 -8.99
N ASN A 72 2.31 -12.81 -10.14
CA ASN A 72 3.23 -11.85 -10.75
C ASN A 72 3.22 -10.49 -10.04
N ASN A 73 2.06 -10.04 -9.56
CA ASN A 73 1.89 -8.68 -9.04
C ASN A 73 1.92 -8.62 -7.51
N TYR A 74 1.80 -9.74 -6.81
CA TYR A 74 1.77 -9.77 -5.34
C TYR A 74 2.82 -10.72 -4.75
N TRP A 75 2.80 -12.03 -5.07
CA TRP A 75 3.69 -12.99 -4.42
C TRP A 75 5.16 -12.86 -4.82
N GLU A 76 5.46 -12.79 -6.12
CA GLU A 76 6.85 -12.70 -6.61
C GLU A 76 7.57 -11.43 -6.09
N PRO A 77 6.97 -10.22 -6.15
CA PRO A 77 7.55 -9.04 -5.53
C PRO A 77 7.82 -9.19 -4.03
N GLN A 78 6.91 -9.85 -3.30
CA GLN A 78 7.10 -10.09 -1.86
C GLN A 78 8.23 -11.06 -1.56
N ILE A 79 8.41 -12.10 -2.37
CA ILE A 79 9.53 -13.05 -2.20
C ILE A 79 10.85 -12.31 -2.39
N LEU A 80 10.97 -11.50 -3.44
CA LEU A 80 12.17 -10.69 -3.70
C LEU A 80 12.45 -9.71 -2.57
N LEU A 81 11.43 -8.99 -2.10
CA LEU A 81 11.56 -8.07 -0.97
C LEU A 81 12.04 -8.79 0.30
N ASN A 82 11.47 -9.96 0.59
CA ASN A 82 11.86 -10.76 1.76
C ASN A 82 13.31 -11.27 1.66
N GLN A 83 13.79 -11.60 0.45
CA GLN A 83 15.20 -11.97 0.24
C GLN A 83 16.13 -10.78 0.51
N GLN A 84 15.80 -9.60 -0.04
CA GLN A 84 16.58 -8.37 0.19
C GLN A 84 16.65 -8.00 1.68
N ILE A 85 15.54 -8.15 2.41
CA ILE A 85 15.50 -7.90 3.86
C ILE A 85 16.43 -8.86 4.60
N ARG A 86 16.43 -10.16 4.24
CA ARG A 86 17.31 -11.16 4.86
C ARG A 86 18.79 -10.83 4.62
N GLU A 87 19.16 -10.53 3.38
CA GLU A 87 20.52 -10.15 3.01
C GLU A 87 20.97 -8.87 3.74
N SER A 88 20.09 -7.88 3.84
CA SER A 88 20.38 -6.62 4.57
C SER A 88 20.53 -6.85 6.08
N SER A 89 19.77 -7.79 6.65
CA SER A 89 19.86 -8.15 8.07
C SER A 89 21.17 -8.87 8.41
N GLU A 90 21.76 -9.62 7.47
CA GLU A 90 23.07 -10.24 7.65
C GLU A 90 24.20 -9.20 7.60
N VAL A 91 24.02 -8.13 6.81
CA VAL A 91 24.97 -7.00 6.74
C VAL A 91 24.89 -6.08 7.97
N CYS A 92 23.71 -5.95 8.61
CA CYS A 92 23.54 -5.23 9.87
C CYS A 92 23.97 -6.02 11.13
N GLY A 93 24.83 -7.04 10.98
CA GLY A 93 25.37 -7.84 12.08
C GLY A 93 26.28 -7.10 13.07
N GLU A 94 26.52 -5.80 12.88
CA GLU A 94 27.11 -4.96 13.93
C GLU A 94 26.00 -4.48 14.87
N TRP A 95 25.73 -5.30 15.90
CA TRP A 95 24.91 -4.87 17.03
C TRP A 95 25.53 -3.61 17.63
N VAL A 96 24.90 -2.45 17.42
CA VAL A 96 25.10 -1.33 18.36
C VAL A 96 24.64 -1.86 19.70
N GLN A 97 25.58 -2.11 20.61
CA GLN A 97 25.27 -2.59 21.95
C GLN A 97 24.22 -1.65 22.54
N PHE A 98 23.04 -2.20 22.81
CA PHE A 98 22.01 -1.50 23.55
C PHE A 98 22.52 -1.37 24.98
N ASP A 99 23.15 -0.24 25.27
CA ASP A 99 23.55 0.13 26.62
C ASP A 99 22.26 0.33 27.44
N SER A 100 21.91 -0.68 28.21
CA SER A 100 20.76 -0.67 29.10
C SER A 100 20.85 0.38 30.22
N ASN A 101 22.01 1.01 30.39
CA ASN A 101 22.21 2.15 31.28
C ASN A 101 22.02 3.51 30.58
N LYS A 102 21.81 3.51 29.26
CA LYS A 102 21.36 4.70 28.52
C LYS A 102 19.86 4.86 28.74
N THR A 103 19.51 5.36 29.92
CA THR A 103 18.21 6.02 30.10
C THR A 103 18.02 6.98 28.94
N TRP A 104 16.82 7.03 28.35
CA TRP A 104 16.43 8.07 27.41
C TRP A 104 16.45 9.42 28.13
N ARG A 105 17.63 9.95 28.44
CA ARG A 105 17.77 11.37 28.70
C ARG A 105 17.50 12.02 27.37
N ALA A 106 16.41 12.77 27.33
CA ALA A 106 16.13 13.73 26.28
C ALA A 106 17.25 14.78 26.27
N ASP A 107 18.44 14.39 25.83
CA ASP A 107 19.58 15.28 25.73
C ASP A 107 19.37 16.14 24.49
N GLY A 108 18.76 17.31 24.72
CA GLY A 108 19.09 18.54 24.01
C GLY A 108 18.28 18.92 22.78
N GLU A 109 17.30 18.13 22.33
CA GLU A 109 16.50 18.52 21.16
C GLU A 109 15.34 19.49 21.52
N SER A 110 14.81 19.36 22.74
CA SER A 110 13.77 20.25 23.29
C SER A 110 14.28 21.68 23.52
N GLU A 111 15.55 21.82 23.93
CA GLU A 111 16.17 23.12 24.21
C GLU A 111 16.46 23.89 22.91
N LYS A 112 16.90 23.19 21.85
CA LYS A 112 17.10 23.78 20.52
C LYS A 112 15.78 24.26 19.90
N ARG A 113 14.70 23.49 20.02
CA ARG A 113 13.37 23.91 19.54
C ARG A 113 12.81 25.11 20.33
N ARG A 114 13.04 25.19 21.65
CA ARG A 114 12.63 26.35 22.47
C ARG A 114 13.41 27.63 22.14
N LYS A 115 14.73 27.54 21.91
CA LYS A 115 15.54 28.71 21.51
C LYS A 115 15.12 29.25 20.14
N SER A 116 14.95 28.38 19.15
CA SER A 116 14.52 28.78 17.80
C SER A 116 13.09 29.38 17.78
N ALA A 117 12.18 28.86 18.59
CA ALA A 117 10.82 29.41 18.73
C ALA A 117 10.78 30.78 19.46
N ASN A 118 11.72 31.04 20.38
CA ASN A 118 11.81 32.33 21.08
C ASN A 118 12.52 33.40 20.22
N GLU A 119 13.52 33.04 19.43
CA GLU A 119 14.18 33.95 18.47
C GLU A 119 13.22 34.40 17.36
N THR A 120 12.41 33.48 16.82
CA THR A 120 11.39 33.81 15.81
C THR A 120 10.27 34.69 16.36
N LYS A 121 9.83 34.49 17.62
CA LYS A 121 8.89 35.39 18.29
C LYS A 121 9.48 36.78 18.57
N ALA A 122 10.76 36.87 18.91
CA ALA A 122 11.43 38.15 19.13
C ALA A 122 11.58 38.97 17.82
N LEU A 123 11.89 38.31 16.70
CA LEU A 123 12.00 38.95 15.39
C LEU A 123 10.65 39.44 14.85
N LEU A 124 9.57 38.65 15.03
CA LEU A 124 8.22 39.06 14.62
C LEU A 124 7.66 40.21 15.48
N SER A 125 8.01 40.27 16.77
CA SER A 125 7.63 41.39 17.64
C SER A 125 8.35 42.70 17.32
N ALA A 126 9.55 42.65 16.75
CA ALA A 126 10.31 43.85 16.36
C ALA A 126 9.88 44.43 15.00
N CYS A 127 9.18 43.65 14.18
CA CYS A 127 8.76 44.04 12.83
C CYS A 127 7.32 44.61 12.77
N SER A 128 6.64 44.79 13.90
CA SER A 128 5.30 45.39 13.99
C SER A 128 5.26 46.81 14.58
N VAL A 129 6.41 47.50 14.66
CA VAL A 129 6.45 48.96 14.89
C VAL A 129 7.42 49.58 13.89
N THR A 130 6.92 49.82 12.68
CA THR A 130 7.28 50.96 11.82
C THR A 130 6.16 51.16 10.80
#